data_AF-A0A0F3PVV7-F1
#
_entry.id   AF-A0A0F3PVV7-F1
#
_cell.length_a   1.000
_cell.length_b   1.000
_cell.length_c   1.000
_cell.angle_alpha   90.00
_cell.angle_beta   90.00
_cell.angle_gamma   90.00
#
_symmetry.space_group_name_H-M   'P 1'
#
loop_
_entity.id
_entity.type
_entity.pdbx_description
1 polymer ?
#
loop_
_entity_poly.entity_id
_entity_poly.type
_entity_poly.pdbx_seq_one_letter_code
_entity_poly.pdbx_strand_id
1 'polypeptide(L)'
;MMSMAIVMAGNDVRAHDDVSALETGGAGYFYVGLDYSPAFSKIRDFSIRESNGETKAVYPYLKDGKSVKLESHKFDWNTPDPRIGFKDNMLVAMEGSVGYGIGGARVELEIGYERFKTKGIRDSGSKEDEADTVYLLAKELAYDVVTGQTDNLAAALAKTSGKDIVQFANAVKISSPEIDGKVCNGDHAAIKATKGKAYVAELTSTYSNEETTQCSGLGNTSQATGPKSLSGFVNTVKVGEGKNWPRGRASDGSSKNIEGDPNSNAKAVATDLTKLTSDEKTIVAGLLTKTIEGGEVVEIRAVSSTSVMVNACYDLLSEGLGVVPYACVGLGGNFVGVVDGHITPKLAYRLKAGLSYQLSPEISAFAGGFYHQVVAAVSSRRY
;
A
#
# COMPACT_ATOMS: atom_id res chain seq x y z
N MET A 1 0.62 25.80 -2.86
CA MET A 1 -0.53 25.82 -3.79
C MET A 1 -0.91 27.27 -4.10
N MET A 2 -1.78 27.58 -5.06
CA MET A 2 -2.42 28.90 -5.16
C MET A 2 -3.91 28.60 -5.17
N SER A 3 -4.59 28.89 -4.07
CA SER A 3 -6.02 28.67 -3.87
C SER A 3 -6.66 30.00 -3.51
N MET A 4 -7.85 30.27 -4.05
CA MET A 4 -8.63 31.45 -3.76
C MET A 4 -9.45 31.20 -2.49
N ALA A 5 -9.11 31.89 -1.40
CA ALA A 5 -9.87 31.87 -0.17
C ALA A 5 -10.86 33.04 -0.12
N ILE A 6 -12.10 32.77 0.26
CA ILE A 6 -13.08 33.81 0.65
C ILE A 6 -13.26 33.68 2.16
N VAL A 7 -12.88 34.72 2.88
CA VAL A 7 -12.98 34.80 4.34
C VAL A 7 -14.04 35.83 4.70
N MET A 8 -14.96 35.49 5.59
CA MET A 8 -15.81 36.46 6.27
C MET A 8 -15.41 36.47 7.76
N ALA A 9 -14.97 37.62 8.26
CA ALA A 9 -14.61 37.80 9.67
C ALA A 9 -15.58 38.79 10.33
N GLY A 10 -16.11 38.39 11.48
CA GLY A 10 -16.88 39.25 12.37
C GLY A 10 -15.99 39.77 13.50
N ASN A 11 -15.90 41.09 13.63
CA ASN A 11 -15.19 41.79 14.68
C ASN A 11 -16.21 42.22 15.73
N ASP A 12 -16.53 41.37 16.71
CA ASP A 12 -17.20 41.87 17.91
C ASP A 12 -16.85 41.05 19.15
N VAL A 13 -15.66 41.29 19.70
CA VAL A 13 -15.41 41.13 21.13
C VAL A 13 -14.46 42.25 21.59
N ARG A 14 -15.04 43.35 22.09
CA ARG A 14 -14.28 44.38 22.82
C ARG A 14 -14.11 43.92 24.26
N ALA A 15 -12.90 43.51 24.64
CA ALA A 15 -12.54 43.37 26.05
C ALA A 15 -12.39 44.78 26.63
N HIS A 16 -13.35 45.19 27.45
CA HIS A 16 -13.25 46.41 28.24
C HIS A 16 -12.48 46.05 29.51
N ASP A 17 -11.18 46.35 29.56
CA ASP A 17 -10.41 46.26 30.80
C ASP A 17 -9.62 47.55 31.03
N ASP A 18 -10.01 48.26 32.09
CA ASP A 18 -9.33 49.42 32.65
C ASP A 18 -7.99 48.99 33.27
N VAL A 19 -6.90 49.01 32.52
CA VAL A 19 -5.54 49.02 33.11
C VAL A 19 -4.61 49.96 32.35
N SER A 20 -3.94 50.80 33.14
CA SER A 20 -3.11 51.96 32.83
C SER A 20 -2.06 51.79 31.72
N ALA A 21 -2.15 52.69 30.75
CA ALA A 21 -1.10 53.32 29.93
C ALA A 21 0.29 52.66 29.83
N LEU A 22 0.56 52.09 28.64
CA LEU A 22 1.82 52.32 27.94
C LEU A 22 1.45 52.82 26.53
N GLU A 23 1.73 54.10 26.26
CA GLU A 23 1.45 54.76 24.97
C GLU A 23 2.33 54.16 23.86
N THR A 24 1.78 53.21 23.12
CA THR A 24 2.15 52.92 21.73
C THR A 24 0.86 52.68 20.94
N GLY A 25 0.70 53.39 19.82
CA GLY A 25 -0.58 53.61 19.12
C GLY A 25 -1.46 52.39 18.77
N GLY A 26 -2.79 52.64 18.81
CA GLY A 26 -3.87 51.81 18.26
C GLY A 26 -4.56 50.89 19.27
N ALA A 27 -5.87 51.05 19.49
CA ALA A 27 -6.67 50.11 20.28
C ALA A 27 -6.69 48.74 19.58
N GLY A 28 -6.20 47.70 20.26
CA GLY A 28 -6.22 46.34 19.72
C GLY A 28 -7.63 45.76 19.67
N TYR A 29 -7.86 44.79 18.78
CA TYR A 29 -9.16 44.15 18.59
C TYR A 29 -9.03 42.64 18.38
N PHE A 30 -10.00 41.88 18.89
CA PHE A 30 -10.15 40.45 18.64
C PHE A 30 -11.20 40.21 17.56
N TYR A 31 -11.01 39.16 16.77
CA TYR A 31 -11.97 38.73 15.77
C TYR A 31 -12.00 37.22 15.61
N VAL A 32 -13.13 36.74 15.08
CA VAL A 32 -13.31 35.34 14.69
C VAL A 32 -13.64 35.32 13.20
N GLY A 33 -12.96 34.45 12.47
CA GLY A 33 -13.12 34.28 11.03
C GLY A 33 -13.54 32.87 10.66
N LEU A 34 -14.25 32.77 9.55
CA LEU A 34 -14.49 31.53 8.84
C LEU A 34 -13.91 31.65 7.43
N ASP A 35 -12.97 30.78 7.12
CA ASP A 35 -12.26 30.74 5.85
C ASP A 35 -12.81 29.59 5.00
N TYR A 36 -13.27 29.90 3.79
CA TYR A 36 -13.51 28.90 2.76
C TYR A 36 -12.33 28.87 1.79
N SER A 37 -11.56 27.79 1.83
CA SER A 37 -10.22 27.69 1.23
C SER A 37 -10.11 26.48 0.28
N PRO A 38 -10.88 26.41 -0.83
CA PRO A 38 -10.92 25.25 -1.72
C PRO A 38 -9.53 24.87 -2.24
N ALA A 39 -9.06 23.65 -1.95
CA ALA A 39 -7.71 23.21 -2.29
C ALA A 39 -7.69 22.16 -3.41
N PHE A 40 -6.79 22.33 -4.38
CA PHE A 40 -6.51 21.32 -5.40
C PHE A 40 -5.69 20.17 -4.80
N SER A 41 -5.97 18.92 -5.12
CA SER A 41 -5.16 17.80 -4.64
C SER A 41 -3.82 17.75 -5.37
N LYS A 42 -2.73 17.89 -4.63
CA LYS A 42 -1.35 17.68 -5.12
C LYS A 42 -0.61 16.63 -4.31
N ILE A 43 -1.32 15.62 -3.79
CA ILE A 43 -0.68 14.43 -3.24
C ILE A 43 0.05 13.74 -4.39
N ARG A 44 1.39 13.77 -4.33
CA ARG A 44 2.28 13.18 -5.33
C ARG A 44 3.05 12.04 -4.68
N ASP A 45 3.43 11.07 -5.51
CA ASP A 45 4.33 9.98 -5.14
C ASP A 45 3.85 9.17 -3.92
N PHE A 46 2.53 8.99 -3.82
CA PHE A 46 1.92 8.16 -2.79
C PHE A 46 2.29 6.70 -3.01
N SER A 47 2.82 6.05 -1.98
CA SER A 47 3.19 4.64 -2.00
C SER A 47 2.84 3.98 -0.66
N ILE A 48 2.55 2.68 -0.71
CA ILE A 48 2.21 1.85 0.44
C ILE A 48 3.17 0.67 0.45
N ARG A 49 3.79 0.40 1.60
CA ARG A 49 4.70 -0.74 1.79
C ARG A 49 4.63 -1.18 3.25
N GLU A 50 4.90 -2.45 3.50
CA GLU A 50 5.14 -2.96 4.85
C GLU A 50 6.42 -2.33 5.44
N SER A 51 6.42 -2.16 6.76
CA SER A 51 7.52 -1.51 7.49
C SER A 51 8.82 -2.34 7.49
N ASN A 52 8.72 -3.66 7.34
CA ASN A 52 9.83 -4.58 7.19
C ASN A 52 10.48 -4.55 5.79
N GLY A 53 9.86 -3.88 4.82
CA GLY A 53 10.34 -3.79 3.44
C GLY A 53 10.16 -5.06 2.61
N GLU A 54 9.33 -6.01 3.04
CA GLU A 54 9.11 -7.27 2.32
C GLU A 54 8.14 -7.14 1.13
N THR A 55 7.36 -6.05 1.08
CA THR A 55 6.46 -5.78 -0.05
C THR A 55 7.24 -5.61 -1.35
N LYS A 56 6.96 -6.47 -2.32
CA LYS A 56 7.53 -6.40 -3.68
C LYS A 56 6.64 -5.60 -4.63
N ALA A 57 5.32 -5.75 -4.50
CA ALA A 57 4.34 -5.06 -5.33
C ALA A 57 3.01 -4.86 -4.59
N VAL A 58 2.29 -3.81 -5.00
CA VAL A 58 0.95 -3.48 -4.52
C VAL A 58 -0.08 -3.82 -5.59
N TYR A 59 -1.12 -4.57 -5.24
CA TYR A 59 -2.18 -4.97 -6.17
C TYR A 59 -3.54 -4.45 -5.72
N PRO A 60 -4.31 -3.76 -6.58
CA PRO A 60 -5.61 -3.22 -6.21
C PRO A 60 -6.69 -4.31 -6.21
N TYR A 61 -7.71 -4.15 -5.37
CA TYR A 61 -8.86 -5.06 -5.32
C TYR A 61 -9.80 -4.86 -6.52
N LEU A 62 -10.35 -5.96 -7.05
CA LEU A 62 -11.30 -6.01 -8.15
C LEU A 62 -12.73 -5.73 -7.62
N LYS A 63 -13.48 -4.93 -8.38
CA LYS A 63 -14.80 -4.40 -8.00
C LYS A 63 -15.86 -5.50 -7.87
N ASP A 64 -16.18 -5.88 -6.63
CA ASP A 64 -17.20 -6.92 -6.35
C ASP A 64 -18.39 -6.44 -5.47
N GLY A 65 -18.35 -5.22 -4.94
CA GLY A 65 -19.46 -4.63 -4.15
C GLY A 65 -19.86 -5.40 -2.88
N LYS A 66 -19.01 -6.33 -2.41
CA LYS A 66 -19.20 -7.14 -1.19
C LYS A 66 -17.99 -6.99 -0.28
N SER A 67 -18.13 -7.39 0.99
CA SER A 67 -17.06 -7.35 1.99
C SER A 67 -15.73 -7.88 1.44
N VAL A 68 -14.65 -7.19 1.81
CA VAL A 68 -13.28 -7.54 1.39
C VAL A 68 -13.00 -8.97 1.83
N LYS A 69 -12.81 -9.86 0.87
CA LYS A 69 -12.35 -11.23 1.12
C LYS A 69 -10.94 -11.37 0.55
N LEU A 70 -10.05 -11.96 1.34
CA LEU A 70 -8.68 -12.23 0.94
C LEU A 70 -8.66 -13.48 0.03
N GLU A 71 -9.19 -13.30 -1.18
CA GLU A 71 -9.30 -14.30 -2.24
C GLU A 71 -8.47 -13.81 -3.45
N SER A 72 -7.59 -14.65 -3.99
CA SER A 72 -6.62 -14.27 -5.03
C SER A 72 -7.27 -13.64 -6.25
N HIS A 73 -8.37 -14.22 -6.72
CA HIS A 73 -9.09 -13.79 -7.93
C HIS A 73 -9.80 -12.44 -7.78
N LYS A 74 -9.74 -11.84 -6.59
CA LYS A 74 -10.31 -10.51 -6.30
C LYS A 74 -9.27 -9.41 -6.28
N PHE A 75 -8.03 -9.68 -6.66
CA PHE A 75 -7.01 -8.65 -6.84
C PHE A 75 -6.59 -8.60 -8.31
N ASP A 76 -6.30 -7.39 -8.80
CA ASP A 76 -5.85 -7.17 -10.17
C ASP A 76 -4.34 -7.40 -10.27
N TRP A 77 -3.96 -8.68 -10.43
CA TRP A 77 -2.56 -9.08 -10.55
C TRP A 77 -1.87 -8.59 -11.83
N ASN A 78 -2.62 -8.04 -12.79
CA ASN A 78 -2.09 -7.52 -14.04
C ASN A 78 -1.65 -6.06 -13.95
N THR A 79 -2.05 -5.35 -12.88
CA THR A 79 -1.72 -3.94 -12.67
C THR A 79 -0.93 -3.77 -11.35
N PRO A 80 0.33 -4.25 -11.29
CA PRO A 80 1.18 -4.03 -10.12
C PRO A 80 1.49 -2.54 -9.95
N ASP A 81 1.58 -2.10 -8.70
CA ASP A 81 1.93 -0.74 -8.29
C ASP A 81 1.10 0.36 -8.99
N PRO A 82 -0.24 0.33 -8.86
CA PRO A 82 -1.10 1.31 -9.49
C PRO A 82 -0.81 2.71 -8.94
N ARG A 83 -0.91 3.73 -9.80
CA ARG A 83 -0.81 5.12 -9.37
C ARG A 83 -2.07 5.51 -8.59
N ILE A 84 -1.96 5.62 -7.27
CA ILE A 84 -3.07 6.05 -6.41
C ILE A 84 -3.23 7.57 -6.50
N GLY A 85 -4.33 8.00 -7.12
CA GLY A 85 -4.70 9.40 -7.25
C GLY A 85 -5.69 9.84 -6.17
N PHE A 86 -5.80 11.15 -5.96
CA PHE A 86 -6.76 11.74 -5.02
C PHE A 86 -7.54 12.87 -5.69
N LYS A 87 -8.82 13.01 -5.34
CA LYS A 87 -9.72 14.07 -5.83
C LYS A 87 -9.41 15.40 -5.18
N ASP A 88 -9.65 16.48 -5.92
CA ASP A 88 -9.57 17.84 -5.41
C ASP A 88 -10.62 18.04 -4.31
N ASN A 89 -10.25 18.78 -3.26
CA ASN A 89 -11.15 19.08 -2.15
C ASN A 89 -11.77 20.47 -2.34
N MET A 90 -12.70 20.56 -3.29
CA MET A 90 -13.37 21.81 -3.61
C MET A 90 -14.49 22.18 -2.64
N LEU A 91 -14.94 21.29 -1.75
CA LEU A 91 -16.15 21.49 -0.92
C LEU A 91 -15.91 21.41 0.60
N VAL A 92 -14.85 20.74 1.05
CA VAL A 92 -14.63 20.41 2.47
C VAL A 92 -13.31 20.98 2.98
N ALA A 93 -12.94 22.18 2.51
CA ALA A 93 -11.78 22.92 2.99
C ALA A 93 -12.28 24.16 3.73
N MET A 94 -12.66 23.95 4.99
CA MET A 94 -13.13 25.00 5.88
C MET A 94 -12.13 25.17 7.00
N GLU A 95 -11.85 26.42 7.34
CA GLU A 95 -10.94 26.76 8.43
C GLU A 95 -11.62 27.78 9.34
N GLY A 96 -11.50 27.56 10.65
CA GLY A 96 -11.85 28.55 11.65
C GLY A 96 -10.60 29.32 12.03
N SER A 97 -10.72 30.64 12.17
CA SER A 97 -9.62 31.49 12.63
C SER A 97 -10.04 32.32 13.85
N VAL A 98 -9.11 32.52 14.76
CA VAL A 98 -9.23 33.49 15.85
C VAL A 98 -8.03 34.40 15.75
N GLY A 99 -8.28 35.71 15.68
CA GLY A 99 -7.24 36.70 15.43
C GLY A 99 -7.23 37.83 16.45
N TYR A 100 -6.05 38.44 16.60
CA TYR A 100 -5.84 39.68 17.33
C TYR A 100 -5.08 40.66 16.44
N GLY A 101 -5.61 41.87 16.29
CA GLY A 101 -5.01 42.93 15.49
C GLY A 101 -4.64 44.16 16.32
N ILE A 102 -3.53 44.80 15.98
CA ILE A 102 -3.13 46.11 16.47
C ILE A 102 -2.50 46.93 15.34
N GLY A 103 -3.12 48.08 15.02
CA GLY A 103 -2.75 48.86 13.84
C GLY A 103 -2.87 48.05 12.55
N GLY A 104 -1.79 47.98 11.77
CA GLY A 104 -1.71 47.15 10.55
C GLY A 104 -1.20 45.72 10.78
N ALA A 105 -0.83 45.33 12.00
CA ALA A 105 -0.34 43.98 12.29
C ALA A 105 -1.45 43.10 12.88
N ARG A 106 -1.52 41.83 12.44
CA ARG A 106 -2.49 40.84 12.94
C ARG A 106 -1.81 39.50 13.23
N VAL A 107 -2.24 38.81 14.27
CA VAL A 107 -1.85 37.42 14.56
C VAL A 107 -3.10 36.55 14.50
N GLU A 108 -3.07 35.48 13.72
CA GLU A 108 -4.20 34.57 13.47
C GLU A 108 -3.84 33.14 13.87
N LEU A 109 -4.64 32.53 14.74
CA LEU A 109 -4.64 31.08 14.94
C LEU A 109 -5.71 30.47 14.03
N GLU A 110 -5.29 29.63 13.09
CA GLU A 110 -6.14 28.95 12.13
C GLU A 110 -6.17 27.44 12.39
N ILE A 111 -7.37 26.88 12.37
CA ILE A 111 -7.59 25.43 12.40
C ILE A 111 -8.40 25.06 11.17
N GLY A 112 -7.79 24.27 10.29
CA GLY A 112 -8.42 23.81 9.05
C GLY A 112 -8.59 22.29 9.04
N TYR A 113 -9.63 21.83 8.35
CA TYR A 113 -9.81 20.41 8.03
C TYR A 113 -9.96 20.23 6.53
N GLU A 114 -9.18 19.31 5.97
CA GLU A 114 -9.25 18.92 4.57
C GLU A 114 -9.37 17.39 4.45
N ARG A 115 -10.17 16.94 3.47
CA ARG A 115 -10.34 15.51 3.16
C ARG A 115 -10.24 15.26 1.67
N PHE A 116 -9.22 14.52 1.27
CA PHE A 116 -8.94 14.13 -0.11
C PHE A 116 -9.35 12.68 -0.34
N LYS A 117 -10.49 12.45 -1.01
CA LYS A 117 -10.94 11.10 -1.38
C LYS A 117 -10.03 10.51 -2.46
N THR A 118 -9.84 9.19 -2.46
CA THR A 118 -9.12 8.51 -3.56
C THR A 118 -9.87 8.66 -4.89
N LYS A 119 -9.13 8.66 -6.00
CA LYS A 119 -9.68 8.51 -7.35
C LYS A 119 -9.73 7.02 -7.68
N GLY A 120 -10.85 6.57 -8.24
CA GLY A 120 -10.96 5.21 -8.76
C GLY A 120 -9.92 4.93 -9.84
N ILE A 121 -9.37 3.71 -9.84
CA ILE A 121 -8.32 3.28 -10.79
C ILE A 121 -8.89 3.14 -12.21
N ARG A 122 -10.20 2.88 -12.34
CA ARG A 122 -10.91 2.70 -13.61
C ARG A 122 -11.88 3.87 -13.82
N ASP A 123 -11.33 5.03 -14.12
CA ASP A 123 -12.09 6.28 -14.31
C ASP A 123 -12.82 6.28 -15.67
N SER A 124 -13.89 5.49 -15.79
CA SER A 124 -14.92 5.63 -16.82
C SER A 124 -16.23 6.10 -16.17
N GLY A 125 -16.22 7.32 -15.64
CA GLY A 125 -17.38 8.21 -15.57
C GLY A 125 -18.67 7.72 -14.90
N SER A 126 -18.66 6.69 -14.05
CA SER A 126 -19.89 6.21 -13.41
C SER A 126 -19.65 5.76 -11.97
N LYS A 127 -20.39 6.42 -11.07
CA LYS A 127 -20.64 6.15 -9.64
C LYS A 127 -19.56 5.36 -8.90
N GLU A 128 -18.88 6.10 -8.03
CA GLU A 128 -17.85 5.64 -7.09
C GLU A 128 -18.45 4.71 -6.04
N ASP A 129 -18.09 3.43 -6.13
CA ASP A 129 -18.36 2.44 -5.10
C ASP A 129 -17.07 2.14 -4.32
N GLU A 130 -17.21 1.78 -3.05
CA GLU A 130 -16.17 1.66 -2.02
C GLU A 130 -14.98 0.70 -2.31
N ALA A 131 -14.98 -0.02 -3.45
CA ALA A 131 -14.01 -1.06 -3.78
C ALA A 131 -12.64 -0.55 -4.27
N ASP A 132 -12.51 0.71 -4.71
CA ASP A 132 -11.26 1.29 -5.25
C ASP A 132 -10.24 1.71 -4.16
N THR A 133 -10.43 1.22 -2.93
CA THR A 133 -9.68 1.67 -1.76
C THR A 133 -8.83 0.57 -1.14
N VAL A 134 -8.95 -0.67 -1.60
CA VAL A 134 -8.33 -1.84 -0.97
C VAL A 134 -7.15 -2.34 -1.80
N TYR A 135 -6.02 -2.57 -1.14
CA TYR A 135 -4.76 -2.95 -1.77
C TYR A 135 -4.13 -4.14 -1.04
N LEU A 136 -3.65 -5.13 -1.80
CA LEU A 136 -2.83 -6.22 -1.32
C LEU A 136 -1.35 -5.86 -1.41
N LEU A 137 -0.63 -6.01 -0.31
CA LEU A 137 0.83 -5.92 -0.27
C LEU A 137 1.39 -7.33 -0.49
N ALA A 138 1.77 -7.63 -1.73
CA ALA A 138 2.30 -8.94 -2.09
C ALA A 138 3.81 -9.00 -1.87
N LYS A 139 4.28 -10.17 -1.41
CA LYS A 139 5.68 -10.48 -1.16
C LYS A 139 6.26 -11.30 -2.34
N GLU A 140 7.48 -11.77 -2.16
CA GLU A 140 8.35 -12.34 -3.19
C GLU A 140 7.77 -13.54 -3.94
N LEU A 141 7.26 -14.57 -3.25
CA LEU A 141 6.74 -15.79 -3.87
C LEU A 141 5.52 -15.51 -4.75
N ALA A 142 4.54 -14.75 -4.24
CA ALA A 142 3.35 -14.40 -5.02
C ALA A 142 3.71 -13.55 -6.25
N TYR A 143 4.59 -12.56 -6.07
CA TYR A 143 5.06 -11.70 -7.16
C TYR A 143 5.81 -12.50 -8.23
N ASP A 144 6.75 -13.35 -7.84
CA ASP A 144 7.59 -14.11 -8.77
C ASP A 144 6.79 -15.15 -9.55
N VAL A 145 5.75 -15.75 -8.95
CA VAL A 145 4.84 -16.67 -9.67
C VAL A 145 4.08 -15.95 -10.78
N VAL A 146 3.45 -14.81 -10.46
CA VAL A 146 2.62 -14.06 -11.42
C VAL A 146 3.47 -13.50 -12.54
N THR A 147 4.65 -12.97 -12.22
CA THR A 147 5.57 -12.38 -13.21
C THR A 147 6.40 -13.43 -13.96
N GLY A 148 6.40 -14.68 -13.52
CA GLY A 148 7.13 -15.78 -14.17
C GLY A 148 8.64 -15.75 -13.91
N GLN A 149 9.10 -15.18 -12.80
CA GLN A 149 10.51 -15.14 -12.43
C GLN A 149 10.98 -16.48 -11.83
N THR A 150 11.16 -17.50 -12.67
CA THR A 150 11.44 -18.88 -12.23
C THR A 150 12.66 -19.01 -11.32
N ASP A 151 13.77 -18.33 -11.61
CA ASP A 151 15.00 -18.44 -10.81
C ASP A 151 14.87 -17.75 -9.44
N ASN A 152 14.20 -16.58 -9.38
CA ASN A 152 13.95 -15.87 -8.13
C ASN A 152 12.96 -16.65 -7.26
N LEU A 153 11.88 -17.17 -7.87
CA LEU A 153 10.92 -18.05 -7.21
C LEU A 153 11.59 -19.30 -6.65
N ALA A 154 12.48 -19.96 -7.42
CA ALA A 154 13.21 -21.13 -6.96
C ALA A 154 14.11 -20.80 -5.76
N ALA A 155 14.80 -19.66 -5.79
CA ALA A 155 15.65 -19.21 -4.70
C ALA A 155 14.85 -18.86 -3.43
N ALA A 156 13.68 -18.25 -3.58
CA ALA A 156 12.78 -17.93 -2.46
C ALA A 156 12.17 -19.22 -1.86
N LEU A 157 11.62 -20.12 -2.70
CA LEU A 157 11.10 -21.43 -2.28
C LEU A 157 12.16 -22.27 -1.56
N ALA A 158 13.41 -22.22 -2.00
CA ALA A 158 14.51 -22.96 -1.37
C ALA A 158 14.78 -22.51 0.08
N LYS A 159 14.47 -21.25 0.41
CA LYS A 159 14.58 -20.69 1.77
C LYS A 159 13.34 -20.99 2.63
N THR A 160 12.22 -21.35 2.01
CA THR A 160 10.98 -21.68 2.70
C THR A 160 11.10 -23.02 3.42
N SER A 161 10.55 -23.09 4.64
CA SER A 161 10.60 -24.33 5.43
C SER A 161 9.75 -25.42 4.79
N GLY A 162 10.18 -26.68 4.92
CA GLY A 162 9.41 -27.81 4.39
C GLY A 162 7.99 -27.91 4.98
N LYS A 163 7.78 -27.43 6.21
CA LYS A 163 6.44 -27.39 6.83
C LYS A 163 5.51 -26.43 6.08
N ASP A 164 6.00 -25.25 5.72
CA ASP A 164 5.21 -24.24 5.01
C ASP A 164 4.94 -24.70 3.56
N ILE A 165 5.89 -25.37 2.93
CA ILE A 165 5.69 -26.00 1.61
C ILE A 165 4.58 -27.07 1.65
N VAL A 166 4.53 -27.89 2.71
CA VAL A 166 3.45 -28.87 2.90
C VAL A 166 2.11 -28.16 3.13
N GLN A 167 2.07 -27.10 3.93
CA GLN A 167 0.85 -26.32 4.15
C GLN A 167 0.32 -25.71 2.83
N PHE A 168 1.21 -25.11 2.04
CA PHE A 168 0.89 -24.58 0.73
C PHE A 168 0.37 -25.68 -0.21
N ALA A 169 1.05 -26.82 -0.32
CA ALA A 169 0.62 -27.94 -1.15
C ALA A 169 -0.77 -28.47 -0.77
N ASN A 170 -1.06 -28.57 0.54
CA ASN A 170 -2.38 -28.97 1.03
C ASN A 170 -3.44 -27.92 0.70
N ALA A 171 -3.11 -26.63 0.77
CA ALA A 171 -4.02 -25.56 0.38
C ALA A 171 -4.32 -25.59 -1.13
N VAL A 172 -3.31 -25.82 -1.98
CA VAL A 172 -3.49 -26.02 -3.43
C VAL A 172 -4.40 -27.21 -3.70
N LYS A 173 -4.17 -28.35 -3.05
CA LYS A 173 -5.03 -29.53 -3.18
C LYS A 173 -6.50 -29.24 -2.83
N ILE A 174 -6.75 -28.50 -1.76
CA ILE A 174 -8.11 -28.19 -1.32
C ILE A 174 -8.79 -27.18 -2.25
N SER A 175 -8.08 -26.13 -2.64
CA SER A 175 -8.65 -25.02 -3.40
C SER A 175 -8.68 -25.27 -4.91
N SER A 176 -7.73 -26.04 -5.45
CA SER A 176 -7.58 -26.29 -6.88
C SER A 176 -6.88 -27.63 -7.15
N PRO A 177 -7.60 -28.76 -7.03
CA PRO A 177 -7.04 -30.10 -7.29
C PRO A 177 -6.40 -30.25 -8.68
N GLU A 178 -6.91 -29.52 -9.68
CA GLU A 178 -6.34 -29.52 -11.03
C GLU A 178 -4.93 -28.91 -11.07
N ILE A 179 -4.69 -27.83 -10.31
CA ILE A 179 -3.36 -27.21 -10.18
C ILE A 179 -2.44 -28.14 -9.39
N ASP A 180 -2.93 -28.77 -8.31
CA ASP A 180 -2.16 -29.75 -7.54
C ASP A 180 -1.60 -30.85 -8.46
N GLY A 181 -2.42 -31.34 -9.40
CA GLY A 181 -2.04 -32.35 -10.38
C GLY A 181 -1.10 -31.88 -11.50
N LYS A 182 -0.86 -30.57 -11.66
CA LYS A 182 0.07 -30.01 -12.65
C LYS A 182 1.48 -29.81 -12.12
N VAL A 183 1.65 -29.77 -10.80
CA VAL A 183 2.93 -29.47 -10.14
C VAL A 183 3.55 -30.75 -9.58
N CYS A 184 4.86 -30.91 -9.72
CA CYS A 184 5.58 -32.16 -9.40
C CYS A 184 5.08 -33.39 -10.18
N ASN A 185 4.53 -33.16 -11.37
CA ASN A 185 4.03 -34.17 -12.27
C ASN A 185 4.92 -34.28 -13.52
N GLY A 186 5.33 -35.51 -13.84
CA GLY A 186 6.14 -35.83 -15.02
C GLY A 186 7.62 -36.02 -14.73
N ASP A 187 8.44 -35.80 -15.75
CA ASP A 187 9.84 -36.24 -15.84
C ASP A 187 10.85 -35.13 -16.16
N HIS A 188 10.39 -33.90 -16.41
CA HIS A 188 11.24 -32.83 -16.92
C HIS A 188 12.41 -32.46 -15.99
N ALA A 189 12.33 -32.82 -14.70
CA ALA A 189 13.36 -32.59 -13.69
C ALA A 189 14.03 -33.89 -13.22
N ALA A 190 13.91 -34.99 -13.98
CA ALA A 190 14.58 -36.25 -13.65
C ALA A 190 16.11 -36.07 -13.60
N ILE A 191 16.71 -36.35 -12.44
CA ILE A 191 18.16 -36.24 -12.20
C ILE A 191 18.96 -37.15 -13.14
N LYS A 192 18.41 -38.34 -13.43
CA LYS A 192 18.95 -39.26 -14.43
C LYS A 192 17.88 -39.50 -15.49
N ALA A 193 18.21 -39.20 -16.74
CA ALA A 193 17.32 -39.41 -17.87
C ALA A 193 16.76 -40.84 -17.87
N THR A 194 15.47 -40.95 -18.17
CA THR A 194 14.69 -42.21 -18.23
C THR A 194 14.64 -43.02 -16.93
N LYS A 195 15.04 -42.45 -15.79
CA LYS A 195 15.01 -43.08 -14.46
C LYS A 195 14.09 -42.31 -13.52
N GLY A 196 13.57 -42.99 -12.50
CA GLY A 196 12.57 -42.43 -11.58
C GLY A 196 11.21 -43.09 -11.82
N LYS A 197 10.88 -44.12 -11.04
CA LYS A 197 9.61 -44.84 -11.07
C LYS A 197 8.68 -44.43 -9.92
N ALA A 198 9.23 -44.30 -8.72
CA ALA A 198 8.45 -44.10 -7.51
C ALA A 198 9.05 -43.02 -6.63
N TYR A 199 8.18 -42.17 -6.08
CA TYR A 199 8.56 -41.27 -4.99
C TYR A 199 8.71 -42.05 -3.70
N VAL A 200 9.79 -41.80 -2.96
CA VAL A 200 10.07 -42.43 -1.65
C VAL A 200 10.56 -41.40 -0.64
N ALA A 201 10.43 -41.72 0.65
CA ALA A 201 11.01 -40.90 1.71
C ALA A 201 12.55 -41.08 1.80
N GLU A 202 13.02 -42.31 1.58
CA GLU A 202 14.42 -42.71 1.64
C GLU A 202 14.73 -43.64 0.48
N LEU A 203 15.82 -43.36 -0.23
CA LEU A 203 16.28 -44.20 -1.32
C LEU A 203 16.90 -45.48 -0.77
N THR A 204 16.50 -46.61 -1.31
CA THR A 204 17.10 -47.90 -0.97
C THR A 204 18.44 -48.10 -1.70
N SER A 205 19.18 -49.15 -1.32
CA SER A 205 20.33 -49.64 -2.08
C SER A 205 19.93 -50.58 -3.24
N THR A 206 18.63 -50.82 -3.43
CA THR A 206 18.11 -51.64 -4.54
C THR A 206 17.85 -50.73 -5.74
N TYR A 207 18.92 -50.37 -6.45
CA TYR A 207 18.89 -49.32 -7.47
C TYR A 207 17.93 -49.60 -8.63
N SER A 208 17.66 -50.87 -8.95
CA SER A 208 16.71 -51.30 -9.99
C SER A 208 15.25 -50.87 -9.74
N ASN A 209 14.92 -50.47 -8.51
CA ASN A 209 13.63 -49.86 -8.19
C ASN A 209 13.48 -48.46 -8.79
N GLU A 210 14.59 -47.83 -9.20
CA GLU A 210 14.63 -46.50 -9.82
C GLU A 210 13.87 -45.46 -8.99
N GLU A 211 14.04 -45.50 -7.66
CA GLU A 211 13.37 -44.60 -6.73
C GLU A 211 13.88 -43.15 -6.85
N THR A 212 13.05 -42.18 -6.50
CA THR A 212 13.36 -40.76 -6.59
C THR A 212 12.73 -39.96 -5.45
N THR A 213 13.37 -38.86 -5.06
CA THR A 213 12.83 -37.83 -4.15
C THR A 213 12.75 -36.48 -4.85
N GLN A 214 12.87 -36.47 -6.19
CA GLN A 214 12.94 -35.29 -7.03
C GLN A 214 11.57 -34.91 -7.60
N CYS A 215 11.01 -33.77 -7.24
CA CYS A 215 9.79 -33.21 -7.84
C CYS A 215 9.91 -33.20 -9.37
N SER A 216 8.88 -33.68 -10.06
CA SER A 216 8.86 -33.89 -11.52
C SER A 216 10.02 -34.74 -12.04
N GLY A 217 10.45 -35.71 -11.22
CA GLY A 217 11.57 -36.60 -11.47
C GLY A 217 11.16 -38.02 -11.86
N LEU A 218 9.93 -38.25 -12.32
CA LEU A 218 9.40 -39.56 -12.73
C LEU A 218 9.83 -39.90 -14.17
N GLY A 219 11.14 -39.97 -14.41
CA GLY A 219 11.73 -40.16 -15.75
C GLY A 219 11.42 -41.50 -16.41
N ASN A 220 11.06 -42.53 -15.64
CA ASN A 220 10.56 -43.78 -16.21
C ASN A 220 9.05 -43.69 -16.40
N THR A 221 8.62 -42.91 -17.40
CA THR A 221 7.22 -42.56 -17.64
C THR A 221 6.32 -43.76 -17.86
N SER A 222 6.83 -44.85 -18.44
CA SER A 222 6.08 -46.09 -18.69
C SER A 222 5.78 -46.90 -17.42
N GLN A 223 6.56 -46.74 -16.35
CA GLN A 223 6.43 -47.49 -15.09
C GLN A 223 6.28 -46.57 -13.87
N ALA A 224 5.94 -45.31 -14.07
CA ALA A 224 5.81 -44.35 -12.99
C ALA A 224 4.60 -44.67 -12.10
N THR A 225 4.86 -44.97 -10.83
CA THR A 225 3.84 -45.32 -9.80
C THR A 225 3.74 -44.27 -8.69
N GLY A 226 4.66 -43.31 -8.63
CA GLY A 226 4.60 -42.21 -7.66
C GLY A 226 3.38 -41.30 -7.86
N PRO A 227 2.90 -40.61 -6.79
CA PRO A 227 1.82 -39.65 -6.93
C PRO A 227 2.18 -38.54 -7.92
N LYS A 228 1.25 -38.20 -8.81
CA LYS A 228 1.42 -37.19 -9.85
C LYS A 228 0.82 -35.84 -9.43
N SER A 229 1.18 -35.38 -8.23
CA SER A 229 0.71 -34.11 -7.71
C SER A 229 1.65 -33.53 -6.66
N LEU A 230 1.58 -32.22 -6.43
CA LEU A 230 2.41 -31.52 -5.45
C LEU A 230 2.16 -32.04 -4.03
N SER A 231 0.89 -32.10 -3.61
CA SER A 231 0.50 -32.62 -2.30
C SER A 231 0.92 -34.07 -2.10
N GLY A 232 0.83 -34.90 -3.15
CA GLY A 232 1.31 -36.27 -3.09
C GLY A 232 2.82 -36.34 -2.93
N PHE A 233 3.56 -35.57 -3.73
CA PHE A 233 5.02 -35.48 -3.65
C PHE A 233 5.49 -35.08 -2.24
N VAL A 234 5.04 -33.93 -1.71
CA VAL A 234 5.55 -33.40 -0.44
C VAL A 234 5.28 -34.34 0.74
N ASN A 235 4.17 -35.08 0.69
CA ASN A 235 3.79 -36.05 1.72
C ASN A 235 4.55 -37.37 1.57
N THR A 236 4.77 -37.87 0.35
CA THR A 236 5.50 -39.13 0.11
C THR A 236 6.99 -38.99 0.41
N VAL A 237 7.62 -37.87 0.02
CA VAL A 237 9.06 -37.66 0.24
C VAL A 237 9.38 -37.01 1.58
N LYS A 238 8.37 -36.80 2.44
CA LYS A 238 8.51 -36.32 3.82
C LYS A 238 9.12 -34.91 3.96
N VAL A 239 8.72 -33.99 3.08
CA VAL A 239 9.18 -32.58 3.11
C VAL A 239 8.91 -31.90 4.45
N GLY A 240 7.73 -32.14 5.03
CA GLY A 240 7.34 -31.56 6.33
C GLY A 240 8.14 -32.08 7.53
N GLU A 241 8.82 -33.22 7.37
CA GLU A 241 9.71 -33.82 8.39
C GLU A 241 11.18 -33.39 8.19
N GLY A 242 11.44 -32.41 7.31
CA GLY A 242 12.79 -31.90 7.02
C GLY A 242 13.59 -32.80 6.07
N LYS A 243 12.95 -33.72 5.34
CA LYS A 243 13.60 -34.60 4.37
C LYS A 243 13.42 -34.09 2.94
N ASN A 244 14.42 -34.32 2.10
CA ASN A 244 14.34 -34.16 0.64
C ASN A 244 13.92 -32.76 0.15
N TRP A 245 14.12 -31.72 0.95
CA TRP A 245 13.88 -30.33 0.58
C TRP A 245 15.05 -29.44 1.03
N PRO A 246 15.51 -28.45 0.23
CA PRO A 246 15.05 -28.09 -1.11
C PRO A 246 15.71 -28.89 -2.25
N ARG A 247 16.53 -29.89 -1.92
CA ARG A 247 17.30 -30.71 -2.87
C ARG A 247 16.76 -32.13 -2.97
N GLY A 248 16.55 -32.59 -4.20
CA GLY A 248 16.10 -33.94 -4.52
C GLY A 248 17.26 -34.89 -4.82
N ARG A 249 16.95 -36.19 -4.83
CA ARG A 249 17.88 -37.31 -5.05
C ARG A 249 17.21 -38.36 -5.92
N ALA A 250 17.96 -39.16 -6.65
CA ALA A 250 17.41 -40.27 -7.41
C ALA A 250 18.40 -41.43 -7.55
N SER A 251 17.88 -42.66 -7.66
CA SER A 251 18.66 -43.82 -8.09
C SER A 251 19.04 -43.67 -9.57
N ASP A 252 20.27 -44.05 -9.92
CA ASP A 252 20.70 -44.12 -11.33
C ASP A 252 20.18 -45.37 -12.07
N GLY A 253 19.47 -46.25 -11.36
CA GLY A 253 18.91 -47.49 -11.89
C GLY A 253 19.90 -48.64 -11.96
N SER A 254 21.14 -48.47 -11.48
CA SER A 254 22.21 -49.45 -11.64
C SER A 254 23.01 -49.70 -10.37
N SER A 255 23.62 -48.67 -9.79
CA SER A 255 24.74 -48.85 -8.86
C SER A 255 24.85 -47.79 -7.78
N LYS A 256 24.19 -46.64 -7.92
CA LYS A 256 24.28 -45.56 -6.93
C LYS A 256 23.06 -44.66 -6.91
N ASN A 257 22.92 -43.97 -5.79
CA ASN A 257 22.05 -42.82 -5.63
C ASN A 257 22.82 -41.54 -5.99
N ILE A 258 22.16 -40.65 -6.73
CA ILE A 258 22.71 -39.39 -7.24
C ILE A 258 21.96 -38.25 -6.55
N GLU A 259 22.72 -37.29 -6.04
CA GLU A 259 22.21 -36.01 -5.57
C GLU A 259 21.86 -35.14 -6.78
N GLY A 260 20.67 -34.54 -6.82
CA GLY A 260 20.32 -33.53 -7.82
C GLY A 260 21.17 -32.28 -7.66
N ASP A 261 21.02 -31.28 -8.52
CA ASP A 261 21.71 -30.00 -8.32
C ASP A 261 21.24 -29.29 -7.02
N PRO A 262 22.01 -28.34 -6.46
CA PRO A 262 21.54 -27.53 -5.35
C PRO A 262 20.14 -26.93 -5.64
N ASN A 263 19.23 -27.08 -4.67
CA ASN A 263 17.83 -26.60 -4.76
C ASN A 263 17.00 -27.24 -5.90
N SER A 264 17.36 -28.43 -6.38
CA SER A 264 16.69 -29.06 -7.53
C SER A 264 15.17 -29.26 -7.36
N ASN A 265 14.67 -29.50 -6.14
CA ASN A 265 13.23 -29.61 -5.90
C ASN A 265 12.54 -28.24 -5.94
N ALA A 266 13.13 -27.22 -5.33
CA ALA A 266 12.62 -25.86 -5.40
C ALA A 266 12.58 -25.35 -6.84
N LYS A 267 13.62 -25.66 -7.64
CA LYS A 267 13.67 -25.31 -9.07
C LYS A 267 12.60 -26.02 -9.90
N ALA A 268 12.36 -27.30 -9.65
CA ALA A 268 11.31 -28.06 -10.32
C ALA A 268 9.91 -27.50 -9.98
N VAL A 269 9.62 -27.25 -8.70
CA VAL A 269 8.36 -26.61 -8.28
C VAL A 269 8.20 -25.25 -8.93
N ALA A 270 9.22 -24.38 -8.87
CA ALA A 270 9.16 -23.06 -9.50
C ALA A 270 8.90 -23.14 -11.01
N THR A 271 9.53 -24.10 -11.69
CA THR A 271 9.34 -24.34 -13.13
C THR A 271 7.91 -24.76 -13.45
N ASP A 272 7.33 -25.64 -12.64
CA ASP A 272 5.93 -26.06 -12.82
C ASP A 272 4.95 -24.92 -12.54
N LEU A 273 5.15 -24.16 -11.45
CA LEU A 273 4.29 -23.01 -11.11
C LEU A 273 4.35 -21.91 -12.17
N THR A 274 5.54 -21.63 -12.72
CA THR A 274 5.71 -20.57 -13.74
C THR A 274 5.21 -20.98 -15.13
N LYS A 275 4.96 -22.27 -15.37
CA LYS A 275 4.33 -22.82 -16.60
C LYS A 275 2.80 -22.83 -16.57
N LEU A 276 2.17 -22.57 -15.42
CA LEU A 276 0.71 -22.49 -15.30
C LEU A 276 0.13 -21.34 -16.14
N THR A 277 -1.19 -21.37 -16.40
CA THR A 277 -1.86 -20.25 -17.08
C THR A 277 -1.90 -19.00 -16.19
N SER A 278 -2.20 -17.83 -16.76
CA SER A 278 -2.27 -16.57 -16.00
C SER A 278 -3.28 -16.63 -14.84
N ASP A 279 -4.42 -17.26 -15.07
CA ASP A 279 -5.48 -17.41 -14.06
C ASP A 279 -5.05 -18.37 -12.94
N GLU A 280 -4.39 -19.47 -13.31
CA GLU A 280 -3.85 -20.44 -12.34
C GLU A 280 -2.73 -19.83 -11.49
N LYS A 281 -1.84 -19.03 -12.10
CA LYS A 281 -0.80 -18.27 -11.39
C LYS A 281 -1.39 -17.33 -10.36
N THR A 282 -2.48 -16.64 -10.71
CA THR A 282 -3.22 -15.76 -9.80
C THR A 282 -3.75 -16.54 -8.59
N ILE A 283 -4.34 -17.72 -8.81
CA ILE A 283 -4.81 -18.58 -7.72
C ILE A 283 -3.66 -18.98 -6.80
N VAL A 284 -2.56 -19.48 -7.38
CA VAL A 284 -1.36 -19.89 -6.64
C VAL A 284 -0.77 -18.73 -5.84
N ALA A 285 -0.69 -17.53 -6.44
CA ALA A 285 -0.15 -16.35 -5.79
C ALA A 285 -0.92 -16.02 -4.50
N GLY A 286 -2.25 -15.99 -4.53
CA GLY A 286 -3.04 -15.77 -3.31
C GLY A 286 -2.92 -16.90 -2.29
N LEU A 287 -2.70 -18.15 -2.72
CA LEU A 287 -2.45 -19.25 -1.79
C LEU A 287 -1.08 -19.12 -1.11
N LEU A 288 -0.03 -18.72 -1.84
CA LEU A 288 1.29 -18.42 -1.28
C LEU A 288 1.22 -17.26 -0.29
N THR A 289 0.53 -16.20 -0.66
CA THR A 289 0.27 -15.05 0.22
C THR A 289 -0.47 -15.44 1.50
N LYS A 290 -1.44 -16.35 1.41
CA LYS A 290 -2.23 -16.80 2.57
C LYS A 290 -1.51 -17.79 3.47
N THR A 291 -0.64 -18.64 2.92
CA THR A 291 -0.07 -19.79 3.64
C THR A 291 1.38 -19.59 4.07
N ILE A 292 2.21 -18.95 3.24
CA ILE A 292 3.65 -18.84 3.47
C ILE A 292 4.02 -17.42 3.85
N GLU A 293 3.59 -16.44 3.06
CA GLU A 293 4.15 -15.09 3.13
C GLU A 293 3.44 -14.18 4.15
N GLY A 294 2.15 -14.42 4.39
CA GLY A 294 1.29 -13.53 5.15
C GLY A 294 1.08 -12.21 4.41
N GLY A 295 0.01 -12.13 3.60
CA GLY A 295 -0.35 -10.88 2.92
C GLY A 295 -1.04 -9.90 3.84
N GLU A 296 -0.59 -8.65 3.83
CA GLU A 296 -1.31 -7.54 4.44
C GLU A 296 -2.25 -6.89 3.42
N VAL A 297 -3.48 -6.61 3.84
CA VAL A 297 -4.44 -5.86 3.07
C VAL A 297 -4.67 -4.52 3.75
N VAL A 298 -4.52 -3.45 2.98
CA VAL A 298 -4.68 -2.07 3.46
C VAL A 298 -5.83 -1.41 2.72
N GLU A 299 -6.70 -0.74 3.46
CA GLU A 299 -7.80 0.06 2.93
C GLU A 299 -7.49 1.56 3.10
N ILE A 300 -7.55 2.30 2.00
CA ILE A 300 -7.24 3.73 1.91
C ILE A 300 -8.41 4.44 1.22
N ARG A 301 -9.35 4.93 2.03
CA ARG A 301 -10.54 5.63 1.54
C ARG A 301 -10.29 7.10 1.22
N ALA A 302 -9.48 7.75 2.05
CA ALA A 302 -9.17 9.17 1.94
C ALA A 302 -7.90 9.50 2.72
N VAL A 303 -7.23 10.57 2.30
CA VAL A 303 -6.23 11.25 3.13
C VAL A 303 -6.91 12.46 3.77
N SER A 304 -6.95 12.50 5.10
CA SER A 304 -7.37 13.66 5.87
C SER A 304 -6.17 14.46 6.34
N SER A 305 -6.33 15.77 6.44
CA SER A 305 -5.33 16.67 6.98
C SER A 305 -6.02 17.70 7.85
N THR A 306 -5.70 17.72 9.14
CA THR A 306 -6.09 18.80 10.05
C THR A 306 -4.91 19.73 10.22
N SER A 307 -5.02 20.99 9.79
CA SER A 307 -3.98 22.00 9.95
C SER A 307 -4.23 22.82 11.22
N VAL A 308 -3.14 23.14 11.93
CA VAL A 308 -3.13 24.12 13.02
C VAL A 308 -1.99 25.08 12.74
N MET A 309 -2.33 26.33 12.41
CA MET A 309 -1.40 27.34 11.92
C MET A 309 -1.46 28.60 12.77
N VAL A 310 -0.30 29.18 13.04
CA VAL A 310 -0.18 30.53 13.59
C VAL A 310 0.37 31.41 12.49
N ASN A 311 -0.41 32.40 12.04
CA ASN A 311 -0.03 33.35 11.01
C ASN A 311 0.23 34.73 11.63
N ALA A 312 1.28 35.38 11.16
CA ALA A 312 1.52 36.80 11.35
C ALA A 312 1.20 37.51 10.04
N CYS A 313 0.27 38.45 10.08
CA CYS A 313 -0.24 39.19 8.94
C CYS A 313 0.09 40.68 9.08
N TYR A 314 0.24 41.34 7.93
CA TYR A 314 0.40 42.77 7.85
C TYR A 314 -0.49 43.34 6.75
N ASP A 315 -1.28 44.35 7.11
CA ASP A 315 -2.15 45.11 6.23
C ASP A 315 -1.37 46.33 5.71
N LEU A 316 -1.16 46.36 4.40
CA LEU A 316 -0.47 47.42 3.69
C LEU A 316 -1.45 48.56 3.47
N LEU A 317 -1.50 49.50 4.41
CA LEU A 317 -2.35 50.68 4.29
C LEU A 317 -2.00 51.47 3.02
N SER A 318 -2.94 51.54 2.09
CA SER A 318 -2.85 52.36 0.88
C SER A 318 -3.81 53.52 1.00
N GLU A 319 -3.30 54.76 0.93
CA GLU A 319 -4.14 55.95 0.87
C GLU A 319 -4.99 55.92 -0.41
N GLY A 320 -6.32 56.03 -0.27
CA GLY A 320 -7.24 56.30 -1.39
C GLY A 320 -7.99 55.12 -2.03
N LEU A 321 -7.89 53.88 -1.53
CA LEU A 321 -8.73 52.75 -1.98
C LEU A 321 -9.55 52.16 -0.83
N GLY A 322 -10.82 51.79 -1.10
CA GLY A 322 -11.69 51.03 -0.18
C GLY A 322 -11.31 49.55 0.01
N VAL A 323 -10.08 49.18 -0.36
CA VAL A 323 -9.51 47.83 -0.22
C VAL A 323 -8.10 47.94 0.36
N VAL A 324 -7.76 47.06 1.31
CA VAL A 324 -6.44 47.04 1.96
C VAL A 324 -5.69 45.76 1.57
N PRO A 325 -4.59 45.85 0.82
CA PRO A 325 -3.75 44.69 0.56
C PRO A 325 -3.20 44.10 1.87
N TYR A 326 -3.12 42.78 1.95
CA TYR A 326 -2.53 42.10 3.11
C TYR A 326 -1.61 40.96 2.68
N ALA A 327 -0.63 40.67 3.53
CA ALA A 327 0.24 39.51 3.41
C ALA A 327 0.43 38.84 4.77
N CYS A 328 0.49 37.51 4.79
CA CYS A 328 0.72 36.73 5.98
C CYS A 328 1.81 35.68 5.78
N VAL A 329 2.56 35.43 6.84
CA VAL A 329 3.46 34.29 6.98
C VAL A 329 3.04 33.50 8.21
N GLY A 330 2.89 32.18 8.06
CA GLY A 330 2.49 31.32 9.15
C GLY A 330 3.29 30.05 9.24
N LEU A 331 3.38 29.55 10.48
CA LEU A 331 4.06 28.33 10.87
C LEU A 331 3.11 27.51 11.73
N GLY A 332 3.17 26.20 11.59
CA GLY A 332 2.28 25.31 12.31
C GLY A 332 2.53 23.85 12.00
N GLY A 333 1.48 23.06 12.13
CA GLY A 333 1.55 21.64 11.83
C GLY A 333 0.28 21.09 11.20
N ASN A 334 0.46 20.05 10.42
CA ASN A 334 -0.60 19.24 9.85
C ASN A 334 -0.60 17.87 10.50
N PHE A 335 -1.78 17.45 10.92
CA PHE A 335 -2.09 16.11 11.40
C PHE A 335 -2.67 15.33 10.24
N VAL A 336 -1.84 14.52 9.58
CA VAL A 336 -2.23 13.79 8.36
C VAL A 336 -2.67 12.37 8.72
N GLY A 337 -3.91 12.04 8.37
CA GLY A 337 -4.48 10.69 8.47
C GLY A 337 -4.60 10.05 7.09
N VAL A 338 -4.04 8.85 6.93
CA VAL A 338 -4.10 8.08 5.66
C VAL A 338 -4.95 6.81 5.81
N VAL A 339 -4.85 6.18 6.98
CA VAL A 339 -5.57 4.97 7.37
C VAL A 339 -6.32 5.28 8.67
N ASP A 340 -7.49 4.70 8.85
CA ASP A 340 -8.31 4.92 10.05
C ASP A 340 -7.49 4.71 11.33
N GLY A 341 -7.52 5.72 12.21
CA GLY A 341 -6.88 5.68 13.53
C GLY A 341 -5.40 6.09 13.61
N HIS A 342 -4.72 6.39 12.49
CA HIS A 342 -3.30 6.78 12.51
C HIS A 342 -3.09 8.20 12.00
N ILE A 343 -2.62 9.08 12.88
CA ILE A 343 -2.37 10.50 12.61
C ILE A 343 -0.88 10.79 12.73
N THR A 344 -0.27 11.30 11.66
CA THR A 344 1.14 11.70 11.66
C THR A 344 1.25 13.22 11.72
N PRO A 345 1.81 13.80 12.80
CA PRO A 345 2.06 15.23 12.87
C PRO A 345 3.24 15.60 11.98
N LYS A 346 3.10 16.70 11.23
CA LYS A 346 4.14 17.25 10.36
C LYS A 346 4.18 18.76 10.48
N LEU A 347 5.37 19.34 10.41
CA LEU A 347 5.53 20.78 10.37
C LEU A 347 5.04 21.31 9.02
N ALA A 348 4.36 22.46 9.03
CA ALA A 348 3.87 23.11 7.84
C ALA A 348 4.10 24.62 7.91
N TYR A 349 4.20 25.24 6.74
CA TYR A 349 4.23 26.69 6.63
C TYR A 349 3.18 27.14 5.62
N ARG A 350 2.71 28.38 5.83
CA ARG A 350 1.67 29.00 5.02
C ARG A 350 2.05 30.43 4.67
N LEU A 351 1.82 30.79 3.43
CA LEU A 351 1.92 32.16 2.93
C LEU A 351 0.54 32.55 2.42
N LYS A 352 -0.02 33.66 2.90
CA LYS A 352 -1.27 34.23 2.38
C LYS A 352 -1.00 35.61 1.81
N ALA A 353 -1.66 35.98 0.73
CA ALA A 353 -1.66 37.35 0.23
C ALA A 353 -2.98 37.65 -0.46
N GLY A 354 -3.51 38.85 -0.26
CA GLY A 354 -4.83 39.19 -0.80
C GLY A 354 -5.22 40.63 -0.55
N LEU A 355 -6.51 40.87 -0.64
CA LEU A 355 -7.15 42.14 -0.36
C LEU A 355 -8.18 41.92 0.75
N SER A 356 -8.22 42.84 1.70
CA SER A 356 -9.32 42.97 2.65
C SER A 356 -10.26 44.08 2.22
N TYR A 357 -11.55 43.85 2.43
CA TYR A 357 -12.62 44.78 2.14
C TYR A 357 -13.49 44.94 3.39
N GLN A 358 -13.62 46.17 3.86
CA GLN A 358 -14.45 46.46 5.02
C GLN A 358 -15.91 46.58 4.58
N LEU A 359 -16.73 45.59 4.93
CA LEU A 359 -18.17 45.57 4.60
C LEU A 359 -18.96 46.47 5.56
N SER A 360 -18.60 46.44 6.84
CA SER A 360 -19.11 47.31 7.90
C SER A 360 -17.99 47.59 8.92
N PRO A 361 -18.15 48.53 9.87
CA PRO A 361 -17.15 48.76 10.91
C PRO A 361 -16.77 47.48 11.69
N GLU A 362 -17.70 46.53 11.77
CA GLU A 362 -17.59 45.26 12.49
C GLU A 362 -17.33 44.05 11.57
N ILE A 363 -17.44 44.17 10.24
CA ILE A 363 -17.31 43.01 9.34
C ILE A 363 -16.30 43.30 8.24
N SER A 364 -15.31 42.43 8.13
CA SER A 364 -14.31 42.46 7.07
C SER A 364 -14.37 41.18 6.24
N ALA A 365 -14.31 41.34 4.92
CA ALA A 365 -14.15 40.24 3.98
C ALA A 365 -12.71 40.21 3.48
N PHE A 366 -12.11 39.03 3.37
CA PHE A 366 -10.79 38.87 2.76
C PHE A 366 -10.89 37.96 1.54
N ALA A 367 -10.24 38.37 0.47
CA ALA A 367 -10.12 37.58 -0.76
C ALA A 367 -8.64 37.49 -1.13
N GLY A 368 -8.12 36.27 -1.26
CA GLY A 368 -6.68 36.11 -1.45
C GLY A 368 -6.25 34.74 -1.93
N GLY A 369 -4.98 34.68 -2.29
CA GLY A 369 -4.26 33.45 -2.59
C GLY A 369 -3.53 32.94 -1.35
N PHE A 370 -3.50 31.62 -1.14
CA PHE A 370 -2.56 31.03 -0.18
C PHE A 370 -1.73 29.90 -0.76
N TYR A 371 -0.48 29.82 -0.28
CA TYR A 371 0.43 28.71 -0.44
C TYR A 371 0.61 28.00 0.90
N HIS A 372 0.11 26.78 0.99
CA HIS A 372 0.32 25.90 2.13
C HIS A 372 1.22 24.73 1.71
N GLN A 373 2.19 24.38 2.56
CA GLN A 373 3.14 23.29 2.30
C GLN A 373 3.49 22.56 3.59
N VAL A 374 3.33 21.24 3.55
CA VAL A 374 3.82 20.32 4.59
C VAL A 374 5.30 20.01 4.33
N VAL A 375 6.10 20.08 5.38
CA VAL A 375 7.55 19.86 5.32
C VAL A 375 7.85 18.36 5.35
N ALA A 376 8.68 17.93 4.41
CA ALA A 376 9.13 16.55 4.21
C ALA A 376 8.02 15.55 3.82
N ALA A 377 8.45 14.34 3.46
CA ALA A 377 7.54 13.25 3.13
C ALA A 377 6.70 12.85 4.35
N VAL A 378 5.40 12.62 4.13
CA VAL A 378 4.51 12.03 5.12
C VAL A 378 4.66 10.52 5.08
N SER A 379 5.07 9.94 6.20
CA SER A 379 5.13 8.49 6.38
C SER A 379 4.30 8.15 7.60
N SER A 380 3.28 7.31 7.41
CA SER A 380 2.47 6.73 8.48
C SER A 380 2.86 5.27 8.61
N ARG A 381 3.04 4.79 9.85
CA ARG A 381 3.29 3.37 10.15
C ARG A 381 2.15 2.85 11.01
N ARG A 382 1.57 1.73 10.59
CA ARG A 382 0.72 0.90 11.43
C ARG A 382 1.67 -0.03 12.23
N TYR A 383 1.54 -0.04 13.55
CA TYR A 383 2.31 -0.91 14.43
C TYR A 383 1.54 -2.20 14.74
#